data_AF-A0A655E031-F1
#
_entry.id   AF-A0A655E031-F1
#
_cell.length_a   1.000
_cell.length_b   1.000
_cell.length_c   1.000
_cell.angle_alpha   90.00
_cell.angle_beta   90.00
_cell.angle_gamma   90.00
#
_symmetry.space_group_name_H-M   'P 1'
#
loop_
_entity.id
_entity.type
_entity.pdbx_description
1 polymer ?
#
loop_
_entity_poly.entity_id
_entity_poly.type
_entity_poly.pdbx_seq_one_letter_code
_entity_poly.pdbx_strand_id
1 'polypeptide(L)'
;MTREVAHQLSFEKALYSIRNNFPPGKLPPVEQYTDVYYNMSQGDDPRGSWNSDENFNYVAEPMPAVDGGDGLATVKLPREQMALLKAMAERTKSDPTVDPLTGAELGCGEPKEDK
;
A
#
# COMPACT_ATOMS: atom_id res chain seq x y z
N MET A 1 -24.51 14.92 -15.06
CA MET A 1 -24.70 13.70 -15.89
C MET A 1 -23.72 13.61 -17.08
N THR A 2 -23.56 14.59 -17.98
CA THR A 2 -22.69 14.42 -19.18
C THR A 2 -21.19 14.32 -18.89
N ARG A 3 -20.68 15.04 -17.90
CA ARG A 3 -19.25 15.00 -17.51
C ARG A 3 -18.88 13.74 -16.72
N GLU A 4 -19.79 13.20 -15.92
CA GLU A 4 -19.56 11.97 -15.14
C GLU A 4 -19.42 10.76 -16.07
N VAL A 5 -20.26 10.66 -17.11
CA VAL A 5 -20.15 9.60 -18.15
C VAL A 5 -18.82 9.69 -18.89
N ALA A 6 -18.34 10.90 -19.19
CA ALA A 6 -17.03 11.09 -19.81
C ALA A 6 -15.87 10.65 -18.89
N HIS A 7 -15.97 10.93 -17.58
CA HIS A 7 -14.98 10.47 -16.60
C HIS A 7 -14.99 8.94 -16.46
N GLN A 8 -16.16 8.31 -16.34
CA GLN A 8 -16.27 6.84 -16.28
C GLN A 8 -15.63 6.19 -17.52
N LEU A 9 -15.98 6.66 -18.72
CA LEU A 9 -15.39 6.17 -19.97
C LEU A 9 -13.87 6.35 -20.02
N SER A 10 -13.36 7.49 -19.51
CA SER A 10 -11.92 7.76 -19.46
C SER A 10 -11.20 6.79 -18.52
N PHE A 11 -11.75 6.52 -17.34
CA PHE A 11 -11.16 5.58 -16.39
C PHE A 11 -11.21 4.15 -16.89
N GLU A 12 -12.32 3.70 -17.49
CA GLU A 12 -12.42 2.35 -18.07
C GLU A 12 -11.42 2.14 -19.22
N LYS A 13 -11.27 3.14 -20.11
CA LYS A 13 -10.25 3.08 -21.18
C LYS A 13 -8.82 3.04 -20.63
N ALA A 14 -8.52 3.83 -19.60
CA ALA A 14 -7.23 3.78 -18.94
C ALA A 14 -6.97 2.40 -18.30
N LEU A 15 -7.94 1.88 -17.56
CA LEU A 15 -7.89 0.59 -16.88
C LEU A 15 -7.62 -0.56 -17.86
N TYR A 16 -8.33 -0.61 -18.97
CA TYR A 16 -8.17 -1.66 -19.99
C TYR A 16 -6.97 -1.48 -20.90
N SER A 17 -6.36 -0.30 -20.94
CA SER A 17 -5.10 -0.08 -21.68
C SER A 17 -3.88 -0.70 -20.99
N ILE A 18 -3.97 -0.98 -19.69
CA ILE A 18 -2.92 -1.64 -18.92
C ILE A 18 -3.03 -3.16 -19.15
N ARG A 19 -2.05 -3.76 -19.85
CA ARG A 19 -1.99 -5.23 -20.00
C ARG A 19 -1.71 -5.87 -18.64
N ASN A 20 -2.47 -6.93 -18.31
CA ASN A 20 -2.43 -7.59 -17.00
C ASN A 20 -2.75 -6.62 -15.85
N ASN A 21 -3.67 -5.67 -16.03
CA ASN A 21 -4.03 -4.71 -14.98
C ASN A 21 -4.51 -5.37 -13.68
N PHE A 22 -5.15 -6.54 -13.82
CA PHE A 22 -5.38 -7.48 -12.73
C PHE A 22 -4.82 -8.82 -13.19
N PRO A 23 -3.49 -9.05 -13.07
CA PRO A 23 -3.02 -10.42 -13.22
C PRO A 23 -3.73 -11.18 -12.11
N PRO A 24 -4.48 -12.26 -12.40
CA PRO A 24 -4.96 -13.11 -11.32
C PRO A 24 -3.70 -13.43 -10.51
N GLY A 25 -3.73 -13.13 -9.20
CA GLY A 25 -2.62 -13.42 -8.32
C GLY A 25 -2.13 -14.82 -8.65
N LYS A 26 -0.81 -15.02 -8.75
CA LYS A 26 -0.27 -16.33 -9.15
C LYS A 26 -0.79 -17.47 -8.26
N LEU A 27 -1.24 -17.13 -7.06
CA LEU A 27 -1.83 -18.01 -6.07
C LEU A 27 -3.34 -17.75 -5.99
N PRO A 28 -4.13 -18.82 -5.78
CA PRO A 28 -5.55 -18.66 -5.48
C PRO A 28 -5.72 -17.80 -4.22
N PRO A 29 -6.85 -17.08 -4.10
CA PRO A 29 -7.17 -16.38 -2.87
C PRO A 29 -7.22 -17.34 -1.68
N VAL A 30 -6.78 -16.87 -0.52
CA VAL A 30 -6.98 -17.60 0.73
C VAL A 30 -8.44 -17.39 1.14
N GLU A 31 -9.25 -18.46 1.08
CA GLU A 31 -10.70 -18.45 1.30
C GLU A 31 -11.12 -17.71 2.58
N GLN A 32 -10.31 -17.82 3.63
CA GLN A 32 -10.55 -17.18 4.93
C GLN A 32 -10.61 -15.64 4.88
N TYR A 33 -10.10 -15.02 3.81
CA TYR A 33 -9.98 -13.56 3.70
C TYR A 33 -10.67 -13.00 2.45
N THR A 34 -11.38 -13.82 1.67
CA THR A 34 -11.95 -13.39 0.38
C THR A 34 -13.17 -12.50 0.51
N ASP A 35 -13.94 -12.66 1.59
CA ASP A 35 -15.22 -12.01 1.80
C ASP A 35 -15.27 -11.24 3.13
N VAL A 36 -14.13 -11.00 3.77
CA VAL A 36 -14.06 -10.29 5.06
C VAL A 36 -13.75 -8.82 4.84
N TYR A 37 -14.59 -7.93 5.37
CA TYR A 37 -14.35 -6.49 5.35
C TYR A 37 -14.00 -6.00 6.75
N TYR A 38 -12.75 -5.54 6.94
CA TYR A 38 -12.28 -5.00 8.21
C TYR A 38 -12.46 -3.49 8.26
N ASN A 39 -13.16 -3.00 9.28
CA ASN A 39 -13.22 -1.57 9.56
C ASN A 39 -11.93 -1.09 10.22
N MET A 40 -10.98 -0.65 9.41
CA MET A 40 -9.73 -0.06 9.90
C MET A 40 -9.84 1.46 10.15
N SER A 41 -11.03 2.04 9.95
CA SER A 41 -11.28 3.47 10.17
C SER A 41 -11.63 3.73 11.63
N GLN A 42 -11.24 4.90 12.13
CA GLN A 42 -11.63 5.39 13.45
C GLN A 42 -12.74 6.43 13.30
N GLY A 43 -13.94 6.17 13.85
CA GLY A 43 -15.10 7.06 13.76
C GLY A 43 -16.27 6.44 12.99
N ASP A 44 -17.13 7.29 12.41
CA ASP A 44 -18.28 6.83 11.62
C ASP A 44 -17.82 6.13 10.33
N ASP A 45 -18.26 4.88 10.14
CA ASP A 45 -18.01 4.07 8.94
C ASP A 45 -19.29 3.95 8.09
N PRO A 46 -19.39 4.64 6.95
CA PRO A 46 -20.55 4.55 6.07
C PRO A 46 -20.75 3.12 5.55
N ARG A 47 -21.95 2.58 5.77
CA ARG A 47 -22.37 1.25 5.30
C ARG A 47 -22.99 1.35 3.90
N GLY A 48 -22.56 0.48 2.99
CA GLY A 48 -23.05 0.40 1.61
C GLY A 48 -22.78 -0.97 0.97
N SER A 49 -23.17 -1.17 -0.28
CA SER A 49 -23.04 -2.47 -0.95
C SER A 49 -21.60 -3.01 -1.03
N TRP A 50 -20.61 -2.13 -0.87
CA TRP A 50 -19.17 -2.43 -0.92
C TRP A 50 -18.57 -2.87 0.42
N ASN A 51 -19.33 -2.84 1.52
CA ASN A 51 -18.89 -3.32 2.85
C ASN A 51 -20.04 -3.94 3.69
N SER A 52 -21.24 -4.08 3.12
CA SER A 52 -22.43 -4.57 3.80
C SER A 52 -22.37 -6.06 4.11
N ASP A 53 -23.12 -6.45 5.15
CA ASP A 53 -23.26 -7.84 5.60
C ASP A 53 -23.95 -8.76 4.59
N GLU A 54 -24.58 -8.19 3.55
CA GLU A 54 -25.15 -8.93 2.42
C GLU A 54 -24.07 -9.54 1.52
N ASN A 55 -22.92 -8.86 1.40
CA ASN A 55 -21.84 -9.25 0.49
C ASN A 55 -20.54 -9.63 1.22
N PHE A 56 -20.39 -9.24 2.49
CA PHE A 56 -19.15 -9.39 3.25
C PHE A 56 -19.38 -9.78 4.71
N ASN A 57 -18.47 -10.58 5.26
CA ASN A 57 -18.31 -10.75 6.70
C ASN A 57 -17.67 -9.48 7.28
N TYR A 58 -18.48 -8.58 7.83
CA TYR A 58 -17.98 -7.32 8.37
C TYR A 58 -17.38 -7.48 9.77
N VAL A 59 -16.17 -6.96 9.95
CA VAL A 59 -15.45 -6.92 11.23
C VAL A 59 -15.33 -5.47 11.67
N ALA A 60 -16.20 -5.06 12.59
CA ALA A 60 -16.25 -3.69 13.10
C ALA A 60 -15.03 -3.30 13.93
N GLU A 61 -14.48 -4.25 14.70
CA GLU A 61 -13.35 -4.04 15.60
C GLU A 61 -12.24 -5.05 15.24
N PRO A 62 -11.43 -4.75 14.22
CA PRO A 62 -10.39 -5.66 13.76
C PRO A 62 -9.25 -5.76 14.77
N MET A 63 -8.72 -6.98 14.91
CA MET A 63 -7.45 -7.21 15.61
C MET A 63 -6.28 -6.64 14.79
N PRO A 64 -5.18 -6.21 15.43
CA PRO A 64 -3.99 -5.69 14.73
C PRO A 64 -3.41 -6.64 13.67
N ALA A 65 -3.60 -7.95 13.85
CA ALA A 65 -3.21 -8.99 12.91
C ALA A 65 -4.29 -10.07 12.82
N VAL A 66 -4.71 -10.37 11.59
CA VAL A 66 -5.80 -11.32 11.31
C VAL A 66 -5.37 -12.78 11.45
N ASP A 67 -4.07 -13.05 11.45
CA ASP A 67 -3.45 -14.37 11.63
C ASP A 67 -3.13 -14.70 13.10
N GLY A 68 -3.53 -13.82 14.04
CA GLY A 68 -3.25 -13.96 15.46
C GLY A 68 -1.80 -13.62 15.86
N GLY A 69 -1.01 -13.07 14.93
CA GLY A 69 0.34 -12.58 15.19
C GLY A 69 0.37 -11.17 15.79
N ASP A 70 1.57 -10.58 15.79
CA ASP A 70 1.81 -9.18 16.18
C ASP A 70 1.65 -8.19 15.01
N GLY A 71 1.30 -8.69 13.82
CA GLY A 71 1.18 -7.91 12.60
C GLY A 71 2.51 -7.61 11.91
N LEU A 72 3.62 -8.13 12.42
CA LEU A 72 4.95 -7.98 11.83
C LEU A 72 5.22 -9.12 10.84
N ALA A 73 5.68 -8.73 9.64
CA ALA A 73 6.17 -9.71 8.68
C ALA A 73 7.51 -10.29 9.17
N THR A 74 7.51 -11.57 9.51
CA THR A 74 8.73 -12.31 9.90
C THR A 74 9.05 -13.40 8.89
N VAL A 75 10.33 -13.56 8.57
CA VAL A 75 10.82 -14.60 7.66
C VAL A 75 12.04 -15.30 8.24
N LYS A 76 12.14 -16.62 8.06
CA LYS A 76 13.34 -17.39 8.43
C LYS A 76 14.35 -17.31 7.29
N LEU A 77 15.49 -16.65 7.53
CA LEU A 77 16.57 -16.54 6.56
C LEU A 77 17.73 -17.48 6.90
N PRO A 78 18.31 -18.20 5.93
CA PRO A 78 19.61 -18.84 6.08
C PRO A 78 20.70 -17.82 6.45
N ARG A 79 21.77 -18.31 7.10
CA ARG A 79 22.86 -17.47 7.62
C ARG A 79 23.48 -16.55 6.57
N GLU A 80 23.67 -17.05 5.35
CA GLU A 80 24.23 -16.27 4.24
C GLU A 80 23.32 -15.12 3.80
N GLN A 81 22.01 -15.36 3.69
CA GLN A 81 21.04 -14.34 3.32
C GLN A 81 20.91 -13.27 4.42
N MET A 82 20.97 -13.67 5.69
CA MET A 82 20.97 -12.73 6.81
C MET A 82 22.21 -11.81 6.79
N ALA A 83 23.38 -12.35 6.44
CA ALA A 83 24.60 -11.55 6.30
C ALA A 83 24.48 -10.55 5.14
N LEU A 84 23.94 -10.99 3.99
CA LEU A 84 23.69 -10.11 2.84
C LEU A 84 22.70 -8.99 3.18
N LEU A 85 21.60 -9.31 3.87
CA LEU A 85 20.60 -8.34 4.29
C LEU A 85 21.20 -7.27 5.21
N LYS A 86 22.03 -7.67 6.19
CA LYS A 86 22.72 -6.74 7.09
C LYS A 86 23.64 -5.79 6.33
N ALA A 87 24.46 -6.32 5.42
CA ALA A 87 25.34 -5.48 4.59
C ALA A 87 24.56 -4.51 3.70
N MET A 88 23.43 -4.95 3.14
CA MET A 88 22.54 -4.07 2.38
C MET A 88 21.97 -2.95 3.25
N ALA A 89 21.46 -3.30 4.44
CA ALA A 89 20.87 -2.34 5.37
C ALA A 89 21.88 -1.28 5.83
N GLU A 90 23.13 -1.68 6.12
CA GLU A 90 24.21 -0.73 6.45
C GLU A 90 24.51 0.21 5.27
N ARG A 91 24.59 -0.33 4.05
CA ARG A 91 24.87 0.45 2.84
C ARG A 91 23.76 1.45 2.51
N THR A 92 22.50 1.15 2.83
CA THR A 92 21.34 2.01 2.53
C THR A 92 20.89 2.86 3.70
N LYS A 93 21.62 2.84 4.82
CA LYS A 93 21.27 3.61 6.00
C LYS A 93 21.33 5.10 5.66
N SER A 94 20.21 5.80 5.84
CA SER A 94 20.16 7.26 5.68
C SER A 94 21.13 7.92 6.66
N ASP A 95 21.84 8.94 6.18
CA ASP A 95 22.63 9.82 7.03
C ASP A 95 21.74 10.97 7.50
N PRO A 96 21.33 11.02 8.79
CA PRO A 96 20.45 12.06 9.30
C PRO A 96 21.15 13.41 9.52
N THR A 97 22.48 13.47 9.32
CA THR A 97 23.27 14.70 9.53
C THR A 97 23.51 15.48 8.25
N VAL A 98 23.13 14.93 7.11
CA VAL A 98 23.30 15.55 5.80
C VAL A 98 21.94 16.08 5.34
N ASP A 99 21.94 17.33 4.87
CA ASP A 99 20.81 17.94 4.17
C ASP A 99 21.18 18.16 2.69
N PRO A 100 21.03 17.12 1.84
CA PRO A 100 21.48 17.20 0.47
C PRO A 100 20.47 18.00 -0.38
N LEU A 101 20.98 18.96 -1.15
CA LEU A 101 20.17 19.71 -2.11
C LEU A 101 19.39 18.76 -3.03
N THR A 102 18.07 18.89 -3.02
CA THR A 102 17.15 18.07 -3.80
C THR A 102 17.04 18.58 -5.24
N GLY A 103 16.64 17.69 -6.16
CA GLY A 103 16.34 18.09 -7.54
C GLY A 103 15.16 19.07 -7.66
N ALA A 104 14.26 19.08 -6.67
CA ALA A 104 13.17 20.05 -6.60
C ALA A 104 13.69 21.45 -6.26
N GLU A 105 14.61 21.57 -5.30
CA GLU A 105 15.23 22.85 -4.92
C GLU A 105 16.07 23.44 -6.05
N LEU A 106 16.80 22.61 -6.80
CA LEU A 106 17.52 23.03 -8.00
C LEU A 106 16.60 23.62 -9.10
N GLY A 107 15.34 23.17 -9.17
CA GLY A 107 14.36 23.64 -10.14
C GLY A 107 13.67 24.96 -9.75
N CYS A 108 13.79 25.40 -8.49
CA CYS A 108 13.09 26.56 -7.95
C CYS A 108 13.88 27.89 -8.01
N GLY A 109 15.12 27.88 -8.52
CA GLY A 109 16.02 29.05 -8.56
C GLY A 109 17.16 28.95 -7.55
N GLU A 110 18.00 30.00 -7.44
CA GLU A 110 19.26 29.94 -6.67
C GLU A 110 19.08 29.46 -5.22
N PRO A 111 20.00 28.61 -4.71
CA PRO A 111 19.94 28.07 -3.37
C PRO A 111 19.99 29.19 -2.32
N LYS A 112 19.17 29.07 -1.27
CA LYS A 112 19.31 29.96 -0.11
C LYS A 112 20.60 29.57 0.62
N GLU A 113 21.53 30.51 0.76
CA GLU A 113 22.71 30.34 1.61
C GLU A 113 22.27 30.18 3.06
N ASP A 114 22.66 29.07 3.68
CA ASP A 114 22.56 28.89 5.12
C ASP A 114 23.57 29.83 5.82
N LYS A 115 23.08 30.59 6.81
CA LYS A 115 23.91 31.39 7.72
C LYS A 115 24.23 30.61 8.99
#